data_AF-A0A0K3CIT0-F1
#
_entry.id   AF-A0A0K3CIT0-F1
#
_cell.length_a   1.000
_cell.length_b   1.000
_cell.length_c   1.000
_cell.angle_alpha   90.00
_cell.angle_beta   90.00
_cell.angle_gamma   90.00
#
_symmetry.space_group_name_H-M   'P 1'
#
loop_
_entity.id
_entity.type
_entity.pdbx_description
1 polymer ?
#
loop_
_entity_poly.entity_id
_entity_poly.type
_entity_poly.pdbx_seq_one_letter_code
_entity_poly.pdbx_strand_id
1 'polypeptide(L)'
;MGTGKTGACLVCGKETSTLCSKCAKAGHDLFFCSPEHQKLVWAEHRRVCGRRLALDPWPCMAEFLDQVAKVPAYYTAQHIHDFTAGHNHPFDLFTAQPALADFRCVEIRRKCRSRNLHDVLGKTDVFQVIPEFWLHFCPATPVGVAWYAGMQHRVDILFSLLHRHAQEDPNVPLAYCRNAYKQVEEYLLSPASNVGPCASLMINTFRRLIDPDTMVLHIKIL
;
A
#
# COMPACT_ATOMS: atom_id res chain seq x y z
N MET A 1 -8.47 -34.15 24.29
CA MET A 1 -7.63 -34.45 23.10
C MET A 1 -7.39 -33.14 22.37
N GLY A 2 -6.19 -32.54 22.50
CA GLY A 2 -5.89 -31.22 21.95
C GLY A 2 -5.33 -31.34 20.55
N THR A 3 -6.03 -30.82 19.55
CA THR A 3 -5.54 -30.62 18.18
C THR A 3 -4.44 -29.53 18.23
N GLY A 4 -3.19 -29.94 18.39
CA GLY A 4 -2.06 -29.01 18.43
C GLY A 4 -1.86 -28.38 17.05
N LYS A 5 -2.24 -27.11 16.88
CA LYS A 5 -1.95 -26.37 15.66
C LYS A 5 -0.43 -26.23 15.51
N THR A 6 0.08 -26.55 14.32
CA THR A 6 1.47 -26.26 13.92
C THR A 6 1.49 -25.11 12.91
N GLY A 7 2.61 -24.39 12.84
CA GLY A 7 2.81 -23.29 11.92
C GLY A 7 4.28 -22.89 11.82
N ALA A 8 4.59 -21.94 10.92
CA ALA A 8 5.96 -21.49 10.69
C ALA A 8 6.38 -20.41 11.69
N CYS A 9 7.56 -20.54 12.27
CA CYS A 9 8.13 -19.50 13.13
C CYS A 9 8.25 -18.17 12.39
N LEU A 10 7.74 -17.09 12.99
CA LEU A 10 7.74 -15.75 12.38
C LEU A 10 9.14 -15.21 12.03
N VAL A 11 10.17 -15.67 12.73
CA VAL A 11 11.54 -15.16 12.57
C VAL A 11 12.35 -15.97 11.55
N CYS A 12 12.30 -17.30 11.63
CA CYS A 12 13.17 -18.18 10.82
C CYS A 12 12.42 -19.12 9.87
N GLY A 13 11.09 -19.12 9.90
CA GLY A 13 10.25 -19.99 9.07
C GLY A 13 10.19 -21.46 9.49
N LYS A 14 10.99 -21.91 10.47
CA LYS A 14 10.98 -23.31 10.94
C LYS A 14 9.61 -23.70 11.49
N GLU A 15 9.12 -24.87 11.10
CA GLU A 15 7.87 -25.42 11.61
C GLU A 15 7.92 -25.62 13.13
N THR A 16 6.84 -25.26 13.80
CA THR A 16 6.75 -25.31 15.26
C THR A 16 5.29 -25.41 15.72
N SER A 17 5.08 -26.01 16.89
CA SER A 17 3.80 -26.02 17.60
C SER A 17 3.73 -24.97 18.72
N THR A 18 4.83 -24.26 18.99
CA THR A 18 4.88 -23.25 20.04
C THR A 18 4.40 -21.91 19.52
N LEU A 19 3.36 -21.39 20.17
CA LEU A 19 2.69 -20.14 19.83
C LEU A 19 2.60 -19.21 21.03
N CYS A 20 2.40 -17.91 20.77
CA CYS A 20 2.15 -16.96 21.85
C CYS A 20 0.75 -17.19 22.45
N SER A 21 0.70 -17.67 23.69
CA SER A 21 -0.54 -18.03 24.38
C SER A 21 -1.55 -16.88 24.50
N LYS A 22 -1.07 -15.63 24.64
CA LYS A 22 -1.92 -14.43 24.65
C LYS A 22 -2.58 -14.19 23.29
N CYS A 23 -1.84 -14.33 22.21
CA CYS A 23 -2.35 -14.14 20.85
C CYS A 23 -3.33 -15.24 20.43
N ALA A 24 -3.05 -16.49 20.78
CA ALA A 24 -3.97 -17.59 20.52
C ALA A 24 -5.32 -17.37 21.24
N LYS A 25 -5.31 -16.88 22.49
CA LYS A 25 -6.54 -16.48 23.20
C LYS A 25 -7.27 -15.33 22.51
N ALA A 26 -6.54 -14.43 21.85
CA ALA A 26 -7.07 -13.32 21.08
C ALA A 26 -7.46 -13.70 19.63
N GLY A 27 -7.43 -14.99 19.28
CA GLY A 27 -7.96 -15.52 18.03
C GLY A 27 -7.00 -15.52 16.84
N HIS A 28 -5.69 -15.34 17.06
CA HIS A 28 -4.68 -15.40 15.99
C HIS A 28 -3.43 -16.17 16.43
N ASP A 29 -2.90 -17.00 15.53
CA ASP A 29 -1.83 -17.95 15.85
C ASP A 29 -0.46 -17.40 15.41
N LEU A 30 0.31 -16.85 16.37
CA LEU A 30 1.68 -16.36 16.17
C LEU A 30 2.68 -17.40 16.68
N PHE A 31 3.44 -18.01 15.77
CA PHE A 31 4.34 -19.12 16.04
C PHE A 31 5.79 -18.67 16.24
N PHE A 32 6.46 -19.24 17.24
CA PHE A 32 7.87 -19.02 17.55
C PHE A 32 8.53 -20.34 17.89
N CYS A 33 9.60 -20.73 17.20
CA CYS A 33 10.28 -21.99 17.50
C CYS A 33 11.11 -21.95 18.79
N SER A 34 11.37 -20.76 19.35
CA SER A 34 12.00 -20.60 20.65
C SER A 34 11.69 -19.23 21.29
N PRO A 35 11.85 -19.08 22.63
CA PRO A 35 11.73 -17.80 23.31
C PRO A 35 12.73 -16.74 22.83
N GLU A 36 13.90 -17.14 22.34
CA GLU A 36 14.92 -16.25 21.76
C GLU A 36 14.39 -15.57 20.50
N HIS A 37 13.73 -16.32 19.62
CA HIS A 37 13.07 -15.74 18.44
C HIS A 37 11.90 -14.83 18.83
N GLN A 38 11.15 -15.17 19.88
CA GLN A 38 10.14 -14.25 20.39
C GLN A 38 10.75 -12.95 20.91
N LYS A 39 11.89 -13.00 21.62
CA LYS A 39 12.61 -11.81 22.13
C LYS A 39 13.07 -10.88 21.01
N LEU A 40 13.54 -11.42 19.89
CA LEU A 40 13.99 -10.62 18.74
C LEU A 40 12.91 -9.68 18.21
N VAL A 41 11.64 -10.10 18.24
CA VAL A 41 10.50 -9.28 17.79
C VAL A 41 9.66 -8.73 18.95
N TRP A 42 10.06 -8.98 20.20
CA TRP A 42 9.24 -8.67 21.38
C TRP A 42 8.95 -7.18 21.52
N ALA A 43 9.90 -6.31 21.14
CA ALA A 43 9.75 -4.85 21.20
C ALA A 43 8.51 -4.36 20.43
N GLU A 44 8.24 -4.96 19.27
CA GLU A 44 7.07 -4.66 18.43
C GLU A 44 5.87 -5.53 18.79
N HIS A 45 6.09 -6.84 18.95
CA HIS A 45 5.02 -7.78 19.31
C HIS A 45 4.30 -7.38 20.60
N ARG A 46 5.00 -6.92 21.64
CA ARG A 46 4.39 -6.51 22.92
C ARG A 46 3.34 -5.41 22.76
N ARG A 47 3.43 -4.57 21.72
CA ARG A 47 2.48 -3.47 21.49
C ARG A 47 1.09 -4.00 21.16
N VAL A 48 1.02 -5.14 20.46
CA VAL A 48 -0.22 -5.76 19.95
C VAL A 48 -0.53 -7.13 20.57
N CYS A 49 0.37 -7.67 21.39
CA CYS A 49 0.26 -9.01 22.00
C CYS A 49 -1.06 -9.17 22.77
N GLY A 50 -1.86 -10.16 22.37
CA GLY A 50 -3.14 -10.47 23.02
C GLY A 50 -4.29 -9.51 22.71
N ARG A 51 -4.11 -8.55 21.78
CA ARG A 51 -5.23 -7.74 21.25
C ARG A 51 -5.87 -8.48 20.08
N ARG A 52 -7.20 -8.56 20.02
CA ARG A 52 -7.90 -9.17 18.89
C ARG A 52 -7.58 -8.37 17.63
N LEU A 53 -6.90 -8.99 16.67
CA LEU A 53 -6.76 -8.46 15.31
C LEU A 53 -8.11 -8.68 14.61
N ALA A 54 -9.13 -7.91 14.97
CA ALA A 54 -10.40 -7.94 14.24
C ALA A 54 -10.17 -7.38 12.84
N LEU A 55 -10.71 -8.06 11.83
CA LEU A 55 -10.95 -7.49 10.50
C LEU A 55 -12.17 -6.56 10.61
N ASP A 56 -12.02 -5.44 11.31
CA ASP A 56 -12.92 -4.28 11.31
C ASP A 56 -12.03 -3.06 11.07
N PRO A 57 -12.53 -2.03 10.37
CA PRO A 57 -11.77 -1.27 9.38
C PRO A 57 -10.44 -0.85 9.98
N TRP A 58 -9.36 -1.32 9.34
CA TRP A 58 -8.02 -0.90 9.68
C TRP A 58 -8.06 0.62 9.84
N PRO A 59 -7.67 1.18 10.99
CA PRO A 59 -7.66 2.62 11.16
C PRO A 59 -6.91 3.18 9.96
N CYS A 60 -7.50 4.17 9.29
CA CYS A 60 -6.82 4.82 8.18
C CYS A 60 -5.44 5.28 8.68
N MET A 61 -4.45 5.44 7.80
CA MET A 61 -3.09 5.77 8.21
C MET A 61 -3.06 6.96 9.20
N ALA A 62 -3.95 7.94 9.03
CA ALA A 62 -4.15 9.05 9.97
C ALA A 62 -4.54 8.62 11.40
N GLU A 63 -5.48 7.69 11.57
CA GLU A 63 -5.88 7.15 12.88
C GLU A 63 -4.76 6.30 13.50
N PHE A 64 -3.99 5.57 12.68
CA PHE A 64 -2.81 4.83 13.15
C PHE A 64 -1.72 5.79 13.66
N LEU A 65 -1.45 6.85 12.89
CA LEU A 65 -0.45 7.88 13.24
C LEU A 65 -0.82 8.60 14.55
N ASP A 66 -2.09 8.94 14.73
CA ASP A 66 -2.62 9.58 15.94
C ASP A 66 -2.63 8.62 17.16
N GLN A 67 -3.25 7.45 17.03
CA GLN A 67 -3.56 6.59 18.18
C GLN A 67 -2.43 5.66 18.59
N VAL A 68 -1.65 5.17 17.61
CA VAL A 68 -0.63 4.13 17.84
C VAL A 68 0.77 4.72 17.87
N ALA A 69 1.11 5.55 16.87
CA ALA A 69 2.43 6.17 16.80
C ALA A 69 2.53 7.44 17.65
N LYS A 70 1.41 7.96 18.18
CA LYS A 70 1.31 9.21 18.95
C LYS A 70 2.00 10.37 18.24
N VAL A 71 1.93 10.39 16.91
CA VAL A 71 2.49 11.48 16.15
C VAL A 71 1.58 12.68 16.36
N PRO A 72 2.10 13.82 16.81
CA PRO A 72 1.21 14.87 17.23
C PRO A 72 0.40 15.46 16.08
N ALA A 73 -0.83 15.87 16.36
CA ALA A 73 -1.78 16.44 15.38
C ALA A 73 -1.31 17.72 14.66
N TYR A 74 -0.12 18.23 14.98
CA TYR A 74 0.51 19.42 14.40
C TYR A 74 1.43 19.11 13.20
N TYR A 75 1.05 18.15 12.35
CA TYR A 75 1.36 18.28 10.93
C TYR A 75 0.55 19.46 10.34
N THR A 76 0.96 20.66 10.72
CA THR A 76 0.33 21.94 10.40
C THR A 76 0.50 22.29 8.93
N ALA A 77 -0.28 23.27 8.46
CA ALA A 77 -0.05 23.96 7.20
C ALA A 77 1.41 24.43 7.02
N GLN A 78 2.14 24.65 8.12
CA GLN A 78 3.58 24.97 8.11
C GLN A 78 4.45 23.78 7.64
N HIS A 79 4.16 22.55 8.07
CA HIS A 79 4.85 21.37 7.55
C HIS A 79 4.58 21.19 6.05
N ILE A 80 3.34 21.44 5.59
CA ILE A 80 2.99 21.41 4.17
C ILE A 80 3.72 22.54 3.41
N HIS A 81 3.78 23.75 3.99
CA HIS A 81 4.49 24.90 3.43
C HIS A 81 5.99 24.62 3.30
N ASP A 82 6.66 24.22 4.37
CA ASP A 82 8.10 23.92 4.40
C ASP A 82 8.45 22.76 3.47
N PHE A 83 7.53 21.79 3.36
CA PHE A 83 7.60 20.71 2.38
C PHE A 83 7.56 21.23 0.93
N THR A 84 6.61 22.11 0.59
CA THR A 84 6.44 22.65 -0.77
C THR A 84 7.44 23.75 -1.14
N ALA A 85 8.07 24.40 -0.16
CA ALA A 85 9.01 25.51 -0.35
C ALA A 85 10.48 25.06 -0.50
N GLY A 86 10.76 23.75 -0.46
CA GLY A 86 12.11 23.21 -0.69
C GLY A 86 13.08 23.34 0.49
N HIS A 87 12.58 23.42 1.72
CA HIS A 87 13.42 23.47 2.91
C HIS A 87 14.01 22.08 3.23
N ASN A 88 15.20 22.04 3.86
CA ASN A 88 15.81 20.80 4.33
C ASN A 88 14.92 20.15 5.39
N HIS A 89 14.41 18.95 5.09
CA HIS A 89 13.51 18.22 5.96
C HIS A 89 14.27 17.65 7.18
N PRO A 90 13.71 17.69 8.40
CA PRO A 90 14.36 17.14 9.60
C PRO A 90 14.42 15.60 9.59
N PHE A 91 13.69 14.94 8.69
CA PHE A 91 13.76 13.50 8.47
C PHE A 91 14.31 13.19 7.07
N ASP A 92 14.91 12.04 6.89
CA ASP A 92 15.47 11.63 5.61
C ASP A 92 14.37 11.43 4.54
N LEU A 93 14.75 11.42 3.26
CA LEU A 93 13.83 11.30 2.12
C LEU A 93 12.93 10.06 2.21
N PHE A 94 13.41 8.96 2.81
CA PHE A 94 12.63 7.75 2.99
C PHE A 94 11.45 7.96 3.94
N THR A 95 11.64 8.79 4.97
CA THR A 95 10.62 9.09 5.98
C THR A 95 9.62 10.16 5.51
N ALA A 96 10.04 11.08 4.62
CA ALA A 96 9.18 12.16 4.10
C ALA A 96 8.17 11.70 3.03
N GLN A 97 8.54 10.71 2.20
CA GLN A 97 7.69 10.26 1.08
C GLN A 97 6.36 9.61 1.50
N PRO A 98 6.30 8.77 2.56
CA PRO A 98 5.04 8.25 3.07
C PRO A 98 4.08 9.35 3.54
N ALA A 99 4.59 10.35 4.27
CA ALA A 99 3.78 11.48 4.71
C ALA A 99 3.18 12.25 3.51
N LEU A 100 3.96 12.42 2.44
CA LEU A 100 3.45 13.02 1.19
C LEU A 100 2.36 12.21 0.52
N ALA A 101 2.55 10.89 0.46
CA ALA A 101 1.56 10.00 -0.12
C ALA A 101 0.24 10.15 0.64
N ASP A 102 0.29 10.22 1.98
CA ASP A 102 -0.89 10.44 2.82
C ASP A 102 -1.56 11.79 2.52
N PHE A 103 -0.81 12.89 2.46
CA PHE A 103 -1.36 14.20 2.10
C PHE A 103 -2.00 14.21 0.71
N ARG A 104 -1.37 13.56 -0.27
CA ARG A 104 -1.91 13.44 -1.64
C ARG A 104 -3.20 12.63 -1.67
N CYS A 105 -3.27 11.54 -0.91
CA CYS A 105 -4.49 10.73 -0.78
C CYS A 105 -5.63 11.54 -0.13
N VAL A 106 -5.35 12.27 0.95
CA VAL A 106 -6.34 13.17 1.59
C VAL A 106 -6.85 14.24 0.62
N GLU A 107 -5.96 14.85 -0.16
CA GLU A 107 -6.35 15.87 -1.13
C GLU A 107 -7.21 15.30 -2.26
N ILE A 108 -6.93 14.08 -2.70
CA ILE A 108 -7.76 13.38 -3.69
C ILE A 108 -9.13 13.03 -3.15
N ARG A 109 -9.21 12.54 -1.91
CA ARG A 109 -10.48 12.27 -1.23
C ARG A 109 -11.35 13.52 -1.18
N ARG A 110 -10.74 14.67 -0.89
CA ARG A 110 -11.41 15.97 -0.87
C ARG A 110 -11.91 16.39 -2.26
N LYS A 111 -11.13 16.13 -3.32
CA LYS A 111 -11.48 16.49 -4.71
C LYS A 111 -12.47 15.51 -5.36
N CYS A 112 -12.44 14.23 -4.98
CA CYS A 112 -13.22 13.17 -5.59
C CYS A 112 -14.60 13.00 -4.91
N ARG A 113 -15.55 13.87 -5.27
CA ARG A 113 -16.91 13.86 -4.69
C ARG A 113 -17.67 12.55 -4.90
N SER A 114 -17.45 11.89 -6.04
CA SER A 114 -18.12 10.62 -6.38
C SER A 114 -17.54 9.43 -5.64
N ARG A 115 -16.41 9.61 -4.93
CA ARG A 115 -15.65 8.54 -4.29
C ARG A 115 -15.21 7.44 -5.26
N ASN A 116 -15.12 7.74 -6.55
CA ASN A 116 -14.60 6.83 -7.56
C ASN A 116 -13.36 7.46 -8.20
N LEU A 117 -12.20 6.81 -8.02
CA LEU A 117 -10.93 7.33 -8.52
C LEU A 117 -10.92 7.52 -10.05
N HIS A 118 -11.75 6.78 -10.78
CA HIS A 118 -11.88 6.96 -12.23
C HIS A 118 -12.33 8.39 -12.60
N ASP A 119 -13.21 9.00 -11.79
CA ASP A 119 -13.85 10.27 -12.15
C ASP A 119 -12.92 11.48 -12.06
N VAL A 120 -11.77 11.32 -11.41
CA VAL A 120 -10.73 12.35 -11.26
C VAL A 120 -9.56 12.16 -12.23
N LEU A 121 -9.53 11.08 -13.01
CA LEU A 121 -8.58 10.93 -14.11
C LEU A 121 -8.73 12.07 -15.12
N GLY A 122 -7.60 12.56 -15.64
CA GLY A 122 -7.54 13.72 -16.54
C GLY A 122 -7.83 15.08 -15.89
N LYS A 123 -8.36 15.11 -14.65
CA LYS A 123 -8.75 16.34 -13.94
C LYS A 123 -7.82 16.68 -12.76
N THR A 124 -7.10 15.68 -12.27
CA THR A 124 -6.18 15.80 -11.13
C THR A 124 -4.80 15.29 -11.52
N ASP A 125 -3.76 15.94 -11.02
CA ASP A 125 -2.36 15.53 -11.22
C ASP A 125 -2.18 14.02 -10.97
N VAL A 126 -1.53 13.35 -11.93
CA VAL A 126 -1.35 11.89 -11.92
C VAL A 126 -0.59 11.40 -10.68
N PHE A 127 0.36 12.19 -10.17
CA PHE A 127 1.11 11.87 -8.96
C PHE A 127 0.29 11.99 -7.68
N GLN A 128 -0.89 12.61 -7.73
CA GLN A 128 -1.85 12.51 -6.66
C GLN A 128 -2.60 11.16 -6.78
N VAL A 129 -3.01 10.77 -7.99
CA VAL A 129 -3.85 9.57 -8.23
C VAL A 129 -3.12 8.28 -7.88
N ILE A 130 -1.84 8.19 -8.22
CA ILE A 130 -1.00 7.00 -8.05
C ILE A 130 -0.93 6.53 -6.57
N PRO A 131 -0.64 7.39 -5.57
CA PRO A 131 -0.69 7.02 -4.16
C PRO A 131 -2.01 6.36 -3.72
N GLU A 132 -3.17 6.89 -4.13
CA GLU A 132 -4.45 6.30 -3.77
C GLU A 132 -4.61 4.91 -4.40
N PHE A 133 -4.23 4.75 -5.69
CA PHE A 133 -4.18 3.43 -6.32
C PHE A 133 -3.31 2.44 -5.53
N TRP A 134 -2.12 2.86 -5.08
CA TRP A 134 -1.21 2.00 -4.33
C TRP A 134 -1.76 1.55 -2.99
N LEU A 135 -2.52 2.39 -2.29
CA LEU A 135 -3.21 2.00 -1.06
C LEU A 135 -4.21 0.86 -1.27
N HIS A 136 -4.86 0.82 -2.43
CA HIS A 136 -5.78 -0.26 -2.79
C HIS A 136 -5.06 -1.51 -3.33
N PHE A 137 -3.98 -1.29 -4.06
CA PHE A 137 -3.26 -2.35 -4.75
C PHE A 137 -2.29 -3.12 -3.84
N CYS A 138 -1.58 -2.42 -2.97
CA CYS A 138 -0.63 -2.97 -2.00
C CYS A 138 -0.78 -2.25 -0.65
N PRO A 139 -1.86 -2.54 0.11
CA PRO A 139 -2.13 -1.87 1.38
C PRO A 139 -0.97 -2.07 2.35
N ALA A 140 -0.75 -1.07 3.20
CA ALA A 140 0.33 -1.04 4.20
C ALA A 140 1.76 -1.12 3.64
N THR A 141 1.94 -1.03 2.33
CA THR A 141 3.27 -0.85 1.72
C THR A 141 3.53 0.65 1.68
N PRO A 142 4.57 1.18 2.36
CA PRO A 142 4.94 2.57 2.21
C PRO A 142 5.15 2.86 0.73
N VAL A 143 4.56 3.92 0.19
CA VAL A 143 4.86 4.40 -1.17
C VAL A 143 6.26 5.01 -1.14
N GLY A 144 7.26 4.15 -0.97
CA GLY A 144 8.65 4.50 -0.83
C GLY A 144 9.20 4.85 -2.21
N VAL A 145 9.69 6.07 -2.33
CA VAL A 145 10.62 6.59 -3.35
C VAL A 145 10.33 6.09 -4.78
N ALA A 146 9.68 6.94 -5.57
CA ALA A 146 9.16 6.71 -6.94
C ALA A 146 10.16 6.20 -8.02
N TRP A 147 11.37 5.75 -7.65
CA TRP A 147 12.49 5.64 -8.59
C TRP A 147 13.22 4.28 -8.60
N TYR A 148 12.84 3.28 -7.79
CA TYR A 148 13.63 2.03 -7.70
C TYR A 148 12.91 0.71 -7.98
N ALA A 149 11.58 0.65 -7.93
CA ALA A 149 10.86 -0.58 -8.27
C ALA A 149 10.44 -0.57 -9.74
N GLY A 150 10.88 -1.55 -10.53
CA GLY A 150 10.46 -1.70 -11.93
C GLY A 150 8.93 -1.76 -12.10
N MET A 151 8.21 -2.13 -11.03
CA MET A 151 6.76 -2.07 -10.98
C MET A 151 6.22 -0.64 -10.94
N GLN A 152 6.72 0.19 -10.03
CA GLN A 152 6.27 1.58 -9.84
C GLN A 152 6.34 2.34 -11.15
N HIS A 153 7.47 2.25 -11.83
CA HIS A 153 7.69 2.96 -13.09
C HIS A 153 6.66 2.57 -14.17
N ARG A 154 6.29 1.30 -14.26
CA ARG A 154 5.28 0.82 -15.23
C ARG A 154 3.87 1.28 -14.85
N VAL A 155 3.55 1.29 -13.56
CA VAL A 155 2.29 1.86 -13.06
C VAL A 155 2.22 3.36 -13.35
N ASP A 156 3.31 4.12 -13.13
CA ASP A 156 3.37 5.55 -13.41
C ASP A 156 3.18 5.84 -14.90
N ILE A 157 3.80 5.04 -15.79
CA ILE A 157 3.58 5.11 -17.24
C ILE A 157 2.12 4.83 -17.58
N LEU A 158 1.54 3.75 -17.06
CA LEU A 158 0.13 3.40 -17.30
C LEU A 158 -0.79 4.54 -16.87
N PHE A 159 -0.65 5.05 -15.65
CA PHE A 159 -1.51 6.12 -15.13
C PHE A 159 -1.30 7.44 -15.88
N SER A 160 -0.09 7.73 -16.35
CA SER A 160 0.18 8.90 -17.20
C SER A 160 -0.54 8.80 -18.55
N LEU A 161 -0.56 7.61 -19.15
CA LEU A 161 -1.29 7.34 -20.40
C LEU A 161 -2.81 7.41 -20.16
N LEU A 162 -3.33 6.81 -19.10
CA LEU A 162 -4.75 6.88 -18.73
C LEU A 162 -5.19 8.32 -18.47
N HIS A 163 -4.35 9.11 -17.80
CA HIS A 163 -4.62 10.51 -17.52
C HIS A 163 -4.75 11.33 -18.82
N ARG A 164 -3.80 11.18 -19.75
CA ARG A 164 -3.85 11.86 -21.06
C ARG A 164 -4.99 11.36 -21.94
N HIS A 165 -5.26 10.06 -21.92
CA HIS A 165 -6.39 9.47 -22.63
C HIS A 165 -7.74 10.03 -22.12
N ALA A 166 -7.90 10.17 -20.81
CA ALA A 166 -9.08 10.77 -20.18
C ALA A 166 -9.24 12.27 -20.48
N GLN A 167 -8.18 12.95 -20.93
CA GLN A 167 -8.21 14.32 -21.44
C GLN A 167 -8.51 14.39 -22.94
N GLU A 168 -8.86 13.26 -23.56
CA GLU A 168 -9.12 13.14 -24.99
C GLU A 168 -7.91 13.53 -25.86
N ASP A 169 -6.67 13.32 -25.36
CA ASP A 169 -5.45 13.57 -26.13
C ASP A 169 -5.38 12.63 -27.35
N PRO A 170 -5.43 13.15 -28.59
CA PRO A 170 -5.48 12.33 -29.79
C PRO A 170 -4.19 11.51 -30.01
N ASN A 171 -3.09 11.87 -29.34
CA ASN A 171 -1.81 11.15 -29.44
C ASN A 171 -1.73 9.95 -28.48
N VAL A 172 -2.72 9.78 -27.60
CA VAL A 172 -2.76 8.69 -26.62
C VAL A 172 -4.02 7.85 -26.81
N PRO A 173 -4.05 6.98 -27.83
CA PRO A 173 -5.19 6.08 -28.03
C PRO A 173 -5.29 5.05 -26.90
N LEU A 174 -6.49 4.52 -26.67
CA LEU A 174 -6.76 3.50 -25.65
C LEU A 174 -5.83 2.26 -25.79
N ALA A 175 -5.41 1.94 -27.01
CA ALA A 175 -4.46 0.86 -27.29
C ALA A 175 -3.13 1.03 -26.55
N TYR A 176 -2.64 2.26 -26.35
CA TYR A 176 -1.39 2.51 -25.62
C TYR A 176 -1.57 2.21 -24.13
N CYS A 177 -2.72 2.60 -23.56
CA CYS A 177 -3.07 2.28 -22.17
C CYS A 177 -3.13 0.76 -21.96
N ARG A 178 -3.81 0.03 -22.86
CA ARG A 178 -3.88 -1.44 -22.81
C ARG A 178 -2.49 -2.09 -22.94
N ASN A 179 -1.61 -1.55 -23.78
CA ASN A 179 -0.25 -2.06 -23.90
C ASN A 179 0.57 -1.84 -22.62
N ALA A 180 0.48 -0.66 -22.02
CA ALA A 180 1.14 -0.37 -20.74
C ALA A 180 0.60 -1.26 -19.61
N TYR A 181 -0.71 -1.50 -19.58
CA TYR A 181 -1.35 -2.43 -18.65
C TYR A 181 -0.75 -3.85 -18.77
N LYS A 182 -0.63 -4.37 -20.00
CA LYS A 182 -0.01 -5.68 -20.24
C LYS A 182 1.43 -5.75 -19.76
N GLN A 183 2.22 -4.68 -19.96
CA GLN A 183 3.60 -4.64 -19.48
C GLN A 183 3.70 -4.70 -17.93
N VAL A 184 2.69 -4.22 -17.20
CA VAL A 184 2.63 -4.40 -15.73
C VAL A 184 2.41 -5.87 -15.39
N GLU A 185 1.47 -6.54 -16.05
CA GLU A 185 1.21 -7.97 -15.83
C GLU A 185 2.43 -8.84 -16.20
N GLU A 186 3.03 -8.59 -17.36
CA GLU A 186 4.25 -9.28 -17.81
C GLU A 186 5.40 -9.07 -16.82
N TYR A 187 5.56 -7.86 -16.29
CA TYR A 187 6.57 -7.59 -15.27
C TYR A 187 6.31 -8.38 -13.99
N LEU A 188 5.07 -8.39 -13.50
CA LEU A 188 4.68 -9.16 -12.30
C LEU A 188 4.94 -10.67 -12.45
N LEU A 189 4.77 -11.21 -13.66
CA LEU A 189 5.09 -12.62 -13.97
C LEU A 189 6.59 -12.86 -14.15
N SER A 190 7.38 -11.82 -14.41
CA SER A 190 8.81 -11.95 -14.66
C SER A 190 9.60 -12.17 -13.37
N PRO A 191 10.75 -12.87 -13.43
CA PRO A 191 11.67 -12.98 -12.29
C PRO A 191 12.15 -11.63 -11.75
N ALA A 192 12.20 -10.59 -12.60
CA ALA A 192 12.67 -9.25 -12.24
C ALA A 192 11.75 -8.49 -11.27
N SER A 193 10.53 -8.98 -11.05
CA SER A 193 9.61 -8.42 -10.06
C SER A 193 9.95 -8.77 -8.63
N ASN A 194 10.67 -9.88 -8.41
CA ASN A 194 10.91 -10.47 -7.09
C ASN A 194 9.64 -10.76 -6.26
N VAL A 195 8.43 -10.72 -6.85
CA VAL A 195 7.18 -10.97 -6.11
C VAL A 195 6.92 -12.47 -5.90
N GLY A 196 7.61 -13.33 -6.65
CA GLY A 196 7.61 -14.78 -6.47
C GLY A 196 6.20 -15.37 -6.45
N PRO A 197 5.84 -16.17 -5.43
CA PRO A 197 4.52 -16.79 -5.33
C PRO A 197 3.34 -15.81 -5.27
N CYS A 198 3.58 -14.52 -4.96
CA CYS A 198 2.53 -13.51 -4.87
C CYS A 198 2.10 -12.94 -6.24
N ALA A 199 2.81 -13.26 -7.34
CA ALA A 199 2.52 -12.71 -8.67
C ALA A 199 1.04 -12.84 -9.07
N SER A 200 0.48 -14.04 -8.94
CA SER A 200 -0.92 -14.31 -9.29
C SER A 200 -1.91 -13.50 -8.44
N LEU A 201 -1.64 -13.33 -7.15
CA LEU A 201 -2.46 -12.52 -6.26
C LEU A 201 -2.43 -11.04 -6.66
N MET A 202 -1.24 -10.53 -6.99
CA MET A 202 -1.07 -9.15 -7.44
C MET A 202 -1.79 -8.92 -8.77
N ILE A 203 -1.63 -9.80 -9.77
CA ILE A 203 -2.33 -9.69 -11.06
C ILE A 203 -3.84 -9.73 -10.88
N ASN A 204 -4.36 -10.65 -10.08
CA ASN A 204 -5.80 -10.73 -9.79
C ASN A 204 -6.32 -9.49 -9.06
N THR A 205 -5.48 -8.84 -8.24
CA THR A 205 -5.84 -7.57 -7.61
C THR A 205 -5.82 -6.44 -8.64
N PHE A 206 -4.81 -6.39 -9.50
CA PHE A 206 -4.69 -5.41 -10.57
C PHE A 206 -5.90 -5.43 -11.51
N ARG A 207 -6.30 -6.62 -11.97
CA ARG A 207 -7.49 -6.86 -12.81
C ARG A 207 -8.82 -6.50 -12.14
N ARG A 208 -8.86 -6.52 -10.80
CA ARG A 208 -10.05 -6.09 -10.04
C ARG A 208 -10.12 -4.56 -9.91
N LEU A 209 -8.98 -3.89 -9.89
CA LEU A 209 -8.91 -2.43 -9.77
C LEU A 209 -8.98 -1.73 -11.13
N ILE A 210 -8.58 -2.38 -12.21
CA ILE A 210 -8.56 -1.83 -13.56
C ILE A 210 -9.14 -2.88 -14.53
N ASP A 211 -10.20 -2.52 -15.24
CA ASP A 211 -10.76 -3.37 -16.29
C ASP A 211 -9.78 -3.42 -17.49
N PRO A 212 -9.28 -4.60 -17.89
CA PRO A 212 -8.22 -4.73 -18.89
C PRO A 212 -8.64 -4.35 -20.33
N ASP A 213 -9.94 -4.32 -20.59
CA ASP A 213 -10.49 -4.03 -21.92
C ASP A 213 -10.86 -2.55 -22.03
N THR A 214 -11.53 -2.00 -21.04
CA THR A 214 -12.04 -0.62 -21.05
C THR A 214 -11.08 0.37 -20.38
N MET A 215 -10.13 -0.12 -19.58
CA MET A 215 -9.25 0.67 -18.73
C MET A 215 -9.97 1.52 -17.66
N VAL A 216 -11.23 1.18 -17.35
CA VAL A 216 -11.98 1.82 -16.27
C VAL A 216 -11.38 1.42 -14.92
N LEU A 217 -11.24 2.39 -14.01
CA LEU A 217 -10.78 2.14 -12.65
C LEU A 217 -11.98 1.78 -11.76
N HIS A 218 -11.90 0.65 -11.06
CA HIS A 218 -12.89 0.19 -10.09
C HIS A 218 -12.42 0.43 -8.66
N ILE A 219 -12.02 1.67 -8.38
CA ILE A 219 -11.38 2.04 -7.11
C ILE A 219 -12.29 3.00 -6.37
N LYS A 220 -12.87 2.49 -5.28
CA LYS A 220 -13.72 3.29 -4.38
C LYS A 220 -12.85 3.91 -3.30
N ILE A 221 -12.82 5.23 -3.29
CA ILE A 221 -12.12 6.03 -2.30
C ILE A 221 -12.97 6.03 -1.02
N LEU A 222 -12.39 5.58 0.09
CA LEU A 222 -13.08 5.47 1.38
C LEU A 222 -13.28 6.83 2.06
#